data_AF-A0A2V9RTN7-F1
#
_entry.id   AF-A0A2V9RTN7-F1
#
_cell.length_a   1.000
_cell.length_b   1.000
_cell.length_c   1.000
_cell.angle_alpha   90.00
_cell.angle_beta   90.00
_cell.angle_gamma   90.00
#
_symmetry.space_group_name_H-M   'P 1'
#
loop_
_entity.id
_entity.type
_entity.pdbx_description
1 polymer ?
#
loop_
_entity_poly.entity_id
_entity_poly.type
_entity_poly.pdbx_seq_one_letter_code
_entity_poly.pdbx_strand_id
1 'polypeptide(L)'
;MKRISQLWLLGFFVAAILVTLASAQSQSLGDYARSVRKDKKSTGEKHYDNDNLPRTEKLSVVGNPAPEPVAAEHKDQAPAEDQQKPAATDEKKDEADKADAQAKQGKEWQQKIADQKNQVDLLTRELDVLQREYRLRAAAMYADAGNRMRNQVAWDKEDAQYKQRIADKQKVVEDAKQKVEDLQEQARKSGVPANMRE
;
A
#
# COMPACT_ATOMS: atom_id res chain seq x y z
N MET A 1 50.25 32.02 12.18
CA MET A 1 49.72 32.65 10.94
C MET A 1 49.46 31.64 9.81
N LYS A 2 50.41 30.76 9.45
CA LYS A 2 50.25 29.83 8.30
C LYS A 2 49.15 28.76 8.45
N ARG A 3 48.87 28.27 9.68
CA ARG A 3 47.84 27.24 9.93
C ARG A 3 46.40 27.79 9.90
N ILE A 4 46.22 29.07 10.21
CA ILE A 4 44.90 29.72 10.17
C ILE A 4 44.51 29.99 8.71
N SER A 5 45.46 30.38 7.86
CA SER A 5 45.21 30.62 6.43
C SER A 5 44.84 29.34 5.66
N GLN A 6 45.37 28.17 6.05
CA GLN A 6 45.00 26.88 5.45
C GLN A 6 43.60 26.40 5.83
N LEU A 7 43.12 26.70 7.05
CA LEU A 7 41.76 26.38 7.48
C LEU A 7 40.70 27.21 6.74
N TRP A 8 41.01 28.46 6.41
CA TRP A 8 40.12 29.30 5.60
C TRP A 8 40.06 28.87 4.12
N LEU A 9 41.19 28.42 3.56
CA LEU A 9 41.25 27.90 2.18
C LEU A 9 40.51 26.56 2.02
N LEU A 10 40.57 25.67 3.03
CA LEU A 10 39.84 24.40 3.01
C LEU A 10 38.31 24.61 3.11
N GLY A 11 37.88 25.56 3.96
CA GLY A 11 36.46 25.89 4.12
C GLY A 11 35.81 26.44 2.85
N PHE A 12 36.55 27.27 2.08
CA PHE A 12 36.05 27.81 0.81
C PHE A 12 35.93 26.73 -0.27
N PHE A 13 36.83 25.73 -0.26
CA PHE A 13 36.81 24.63 -1.22
C PHE A 13 35.65 23.65 -0.95
N VAL A 14 35.32 23.39 0.33
CA VAL A 14 34.16 22.56 0.69
C VAL A 14 32.84 23.27 0.39
N ALA A 15 32.75 24.59 0.61
CA ALA A 15 31.56 25.37 0.28
C ALA A 15 31.28 25.44 -1.24
N ALA A 16 32.31 25.49 -2.08
CA ALA A 16 32.17 25.51 -3.54
C ALA A 16 31.64 24.17 -4.10
N ILE A 17 32.00 23.04 -3.50
CA ILE A 17 31.55 21.71 -3.94
C ILE A 17 30.05 21.50 -3.60
N LEU A 18 29.57 22.00 -2.47
CA LEU A 18 28.16 21.90 -2.04
C LEU A 18 27.18 22.68 -2.93
N VAL A 19 27.61 23.77 -3.58
CA VAL A 19 26.75 24.56 -4.48
C VAL A 19 26.51 23.86 -5.82
N THR A 20 27.44 23.03 -6.30
CA THR A 20 27.32 22.39 -7.62
C THR A 20 26.33 21.21 -7.66
N LEU A 21 26.13 20.51 -6.54
CA LEU A 21 25.18 19.38 -6.45
C LEU A 21 23.70 19.81 -6.34
N ALA A 22 23.41 21.07 -5.98
CA ALA A 22 22.05 21.55 -5.77
C ALA A 22 21.26 21.81 -7.08
N SER A 23 21.91 21.77 -8.24
CA SER A 23 21.30 22.12 -9.53
C SER A 23 20.68 20.92 -10.29
N ALA A 24 20.76 19.70 -9.76
CA ALA A 24 20.40 18.48 -10.49
C ALA A 24 19.00 17.88 -10.19
N GLN A 25 18.13 18.54 -9.41
CA GLN A 25 16.86 17.94 -8.94
C GLN A 25 15.56 18.68 -9.31
N SER A 26 15.55 19.61 -10.27
CA SER A 26 14.37 20.46 -10.54
C SER A 26 13.47 20.00 -11.70
N GLN A 27 13.38 18.70 -12.00
CA GLN A 27 12.27 18.23 -12.84
C GLN A 27 10.97 18.34 -12.04
N SER A 28 10.34 19.50 -12.16
CA SER A 28 9.08 19.86 -11.53
C SER A 28 8.01 18.82 -11.90
N LEU A 29 7.33 18.28 -10.90
CA LEU A 29 6.15 17.43 -11.10
C LEU A 29 5.08 18.13 -11.95
N GLY A 30 5.07 19.47 -11.96
CA GLY A 30 4.23 20.28 -12.82
C GLY A 30 4.59 20.16 -14.30
N ASP A 31 5.87 20.02 -14.65
CA ASP A 31 6.30 19.84 -16.05
C ASP A 31 5.96 18.44 -16.55
N TYR A 32 6.10 17.42 -15.69
CA TYR A 32 5.62 16.06 -15.98
C TYR A 32 4.09 16.00 -16.15
N ALA A 33 3.33 16.68 -15.28
CA ALA A 33 1.88 16.73 -15.42
C ALA A 33 1.45 17.43 -16.73
N ARG A 34 2.20 18.44 -17.20
CA ARG A 34 1.96 19.10 -18.49
C ARG A 34 2.32 18.19 -19.67
N SER A 35 3.42 17.44 -19.61
CA SER A 35 3.79 16.51 -20.69
C SER A 35 2.75 15.40 -20.85
N VAL A 36 2.31 14.78 -19.75
CA VAL A 36 1.26 13.74 -19.78
C VAL A 36 -0.05 14.25 -20.37
N ARG A 37 -0.44 15.51 -20.09
CA ARG A 37 -1.63 16.12 -20.69
C ARG A 37 -1.46 16.39 -22.18
N LYS A 38 -0.24 16.69 -22.63
CA LYS A 38 0.08 16.96 -24.04
C LYS A 38 0.15 15.66 -24.87
N ASP A 39 0.61 14.57 -24.27
CA ASP A 39 0.72 13.25 -24.89
C ASP A 39 -0.61 12.49 -24.91
N LYS A 40 -1.56 12.87 -24.04
CA LYS A 40 -2.92 12.34 -24.08
C LYS A 40 -3.68 12.95 -25.26
N LYS A 41 -3.50 12.37 -26.45
CA LYS A 41 -4.40 12.57 -27.59
C LYS A 41 -5.82 12.32 -27.09
N SER A 42 -6.70 13.30 -27.27
CA SER A 42 -8.11 13.20 -26.89
C SER A 42 -8.71 11.99 -27.60
N THR A 43 -8.83 10.86 -26.90
CA THR A 43 -9.75 9.81 -27.32
C THR A 43 -11.11 10.45 -27.20
N GLY A 44 -11.75 10.69 -28.35
CA GLY A 44 -13.07 11.30 -28.43
C GLY A 44 -13.99 10.72 -27.36
N GLU A 45 -14.75 11.61 -26.73
CA GLU A 45 -15.73 11.28 -25.72
C GLU A 45 -16.53 10.05 -26.17
N LYS A 46 -16.48 8.97 -25.38
CA LYS A 46 -17.22 7.74 -25.71
C LYS A 46 -18.70 8.05 -25.57
N HIS A 47 -19.36 8.34 -26.68
CA HIS A 47 -20.80 8.57 -26.71
C HIS A 47 -21.52 7.23 -26.68
N TYR A 48 -22.24 6.99 -25.58
CA TYR A 48 -23.12 5.85 -25.42
C TYR A 48 -24.55 6.34 -25.62
N ASP A 49 -25.16 5.97 -26.74
CA ASP A 49 -26.59 6.13 -27.01
C ASP A 49 -27.29 4.77 -26.86
N ASN A 50 -28.63 4.74 -27.02
CA ASN A 50 -29.45 3.52 -26.89
C ASN A 50 -29.07 2.41 -27.90
N ASP A 51 -28.31 2.78 -28.93
CA ASP A 51 -27.87 1.91 -30.02
C ASP A 51 -26.45 1.38 -29.82
N ASN A 52 -25.61 2.05 -29.02
CA ASN A 52 -24.24 1.66 -28.72
C ASN A 52 -24.04 1.21 -27.25
N LEU A 53 -25.13 0.89 -26.53
CA LEU A 53 -25.00 0.18 -25.26
C LEU A 53 -24.51 -1.25 -25.52
N PRO A 54 -23.46 -1.69 -24.81
CA PRO A 54 -23.02 -3.07 -24.89
C PRO A 54 -24.07 -3.97 -24.24
N ARG A 55 -24.85 -4.70 -25.06
CA ARG A 55 -25.96 -5.57 -24.61
C ARG A 55 -25.50 -6.96 -24.15
N THR A 56 -24.19 -7.23 -24.19
CA THR A 56 -23.59 -8.56 -23.94
C THR A 56 -22.53 -8.56 -22.84
N GLU A 57 -22.41 -7.49 -22.06
CA GLU A 57 -21.55 -7.52 -20.88
C GLU A 57 -22.26 -8.32 -19.78
N LYS A 58 -21.70 -9.47 -19.43
CA LYS A 58 -22.17 -10.26 -18.29
C LYS A 58 -21.92 -9.43 -17.04
N LEU A 59 -22.98 -9.02 -16.34
CA LEU A 59 -22.83 -8.41 -15.02
C LEU A 59 -21.97 -9.37 -14.18
N SER A 60 -20.81 -8.88 -13.75
CA SER A 60 -19.98 -9.59 -12.79
C SER A 60 -20.72 -9.57 -11.45
N VAL A 61 -21.57 -10.57 -11.23
CA VAL A 61 -22.18 -10.84 -9.93
C VAL A 61 -21.06 -11.31 -9.00
N VAL A 62 -20.65 -10.44 -8.08
CA VAL A 62 -19.80 -10.84 -6.96
C VAL A 62 -20.65 -11.71 -6.05
N GLY A 63 -20.33 -13.00 -5.99
CA GLY A 63 -21.07 -14.01 -5.25
C GLY A 63 -21.55 -15.12 -6.16
N ASN A 64 -20.72 -16.16 -6.28
CA ASN A 64 -21.02 -17.41 -6.96
C ASN A 64 -22.39 -17.98 -6.50
N PRO A 65 -23.43 -18.03 -7.34
CA PRO A 65 -24.59 -18.83 -7.01
C PRO A 65 -24.20 -20.31 -7.10
N ALA A 66 -24.42 -21.03 -6.01
CA ALA A 66 -24.10 -22.44 -5.86
C ALA A 66 -24.79 -23.31 -6.95
N PRO A 67 -24.11 -24.33 -7.50
CA PRO A 67 -24.79 -25.34 -8.31
C PRO A 67 -25.57 -26.30 -7.40
N GLU A 68 -26.86 -26.50 -7.72
CA GLU A 68 -27.71 -27.54 -7.14
C GLU A 68 -27.31 -28.94 -7.64
N PRO A 69 -27.55 -30.01 -6.84
CA PRO A 69 -27.07 -31.36 -7.12
C PRO A 69 -28.05 -32.15 -8.00
N VAL A 70 -27.53 -32.94 -8.94
CA VAL A 70 -28.30 -34.01 -9.59
C VAL A 70 -27.67 -35.38 -9.34
N ALA A 71 -28.46 -36.16 -8.61
CA ALA A 71 -28.69 -37.61 -8.62
C ALA A 71 -27.59 -38.60 -9.04
N ALA A 72 -27.48 -39.63 -8.20
CA ALA A 72 -26.66 -40.83 -8.32
C ALA A 72 -27.13 -41.81 -9.40
N GLU A 73 -26.18 -42.60 -9.95
CA GLU A 73 -26.44 -43.97 -10.39
C GLU A 73 -25.27 -44.90 -10.01
N HIS A 74 -25.63 -46.01 -9.38
CA HIS A 74 -24.80 -47.16 -9.03
C HIS A 74 -24.48 -48.01 -10.28
N LYS A 75 -23.31 -48.66 -10.31
CA LYS A 75 -23.19 -50.06 -10.74
C LYS A 75 -21.91 -50.74 -10.22
N ASP A 76 -22.13 -51.91 -9.66
CA ASP A 76 -21.17 -52.87 -9.10
C ASP A 76 -20.09 -53.35 -10.09
N GLN A 77 -18.90 -53.69 -9.57
CA GLN A 77 -18.40 -55.08 -9.48
C GLN A 77 -16.90 -55.11 -9.11
N ALA A 78 -16.57 -55.80 -8.02
CA ALA A 78 -15.26 -56.41 -7.79
C ALA A 78 -15.26 -57.84 -8.42
N PRO A 79 -14.12 -58.52 -8.69
CA PRO A 79 -13.24 -58.97 -7.59
C PRO A 79 -11.72 -59.12 -7.86
N ALA A 80 -10.99 -59.18 -6.73
CA ALA A 80 -9.81 -59.98 -6.39
C ALA A 80 -8.40 -59.70 -6.99
N GLU A 81 -7.52 -59.26 -6.07
CA GLU A 81 -6.16 -59.75 -5.74
C GLU A 81 -5.22 -60.24 -6.86
N ASP A 82 -4.04 -59.60 -7.01
CA ASP A 82 -2.80 -60.10 -6.39
C ASP A 82 -1.67 -59.04 -6.47
N GLN A 83 -0.70 -59.23 -5.59
CA GLN A 83 0.41 -58.39 -5.17
C GLN A 83 1.36 -57.90 -6.28
N GLN A 84 1.80 -56.63 -6.19
CA GLN A 84 3.22 -56.26 -6.25
C GLN A 84 3.46 -54.78 -5.91
N LYS A 85 4.28 -54.58 -4.86
CA LYS A 85 4.88 -53.32 -4.41
C LYS A 85 5.61 -52.62 -5.58
N PRO A 86 5.53 -51.28 -5.68
CA PRO A 86 6.73 -50.50 -5.38
C PRO A 86 6.40 -49.27 -4.52
N ALA A 87 6.99 -49.25 -3.33
CA ALA A 87 6.91 -48.18 -2.33
C ALA A 87 7.77 -46.96 -2.73
N ALA A 88 7.50 -46.37 -3.91
CA ALA A 88 8.20 -45.17 -4.39
C ALA A 88 7.26 -44.12 -5.01
N THR A 89 5.94 -44.34 -4.95
CA THR A 89 4.94 -43.47 -5.59
C THR A 89 4.10 -42.68 -4.59
N ASP A 90 3.98 -43.14 -3.34
CA ASP A 90 3.19 -42.44 -2.30
C ASP A 90 3.88 -41.18 -1.76
N GLU A 91 5.21 -41.17 -1.61
CA GLU A 91 5.94 -39.99 -1.11
C GLU A 91 5.80 -38.76 -2.02
N LYS A 92 5.74 -38.96 -3.35
CA LYS A 92 5.58 -37.86 -4.32
C LYS A 92 4.17 -37.27 -4.37
N LYS A 93 3.15 -38.05 -4.01
CA LYS A 93 1.75 -37.59 -4.03
C LYS A 93 1.44 -36.79 -2.75
N ASP A 94 1.95 -37.27 -1.61
CA ASP A 94 1.87 -36.54 -0.34
C ASP A 94 2.68 -35.23 -0.33
N GLU A 95 3.82 -35.17 -1.03
CA GLU A 95 4.57 -33.92 -1.20
C GLU A 95 3.86 -32.91 -2.11
N ALA A 96 3.22 -33.37 -3.19
CA ALA A 96 2.47 -32.50 -4.10
C ALA A 96 1.22 -31.90 -3.41
N ASP A 97 0.48 -32.69 -2.64
CA ASP A 97 -0.69 -32.21 -1.90
C ASP A 97 -0.29 -31.26 -0.74
N LYS A 98 0.84 -31.51 -0.06
CA LYS A 98 1.40 -30.58 0.93
C LYS A 98 1.88 -29.27 0.30
N ALA A 99 2.52 -29.33 -0.86
CA ALA A 99 2.98 -28.14 -1.57
C ALA A 99 1.80 -27.25 -2.01
N ASP A 100 0.71 -27.85 -2.51
CA ASP A 100 -0.48 -27.10 -2.92
C ASP A 100 -1.23 -26.49 -1.71
N ALA A 101 -1.27 -27.20 -0.57
CA ALA A 101 -1.81 -26.66 0.69
C ALA A 101 -0.97 -25.49 1.24
N GLN A 102 0.37 -25.60 1.21
CA GLN A 102 1.27 -24.52 1.61
C GLN A 102 1.20 -23.31 0.68
N ALA A 103 1.02 -23.53 -0.63
CA ALA A 103 0.82 -22.46 -1.60
C ALA A 103 -0.49 -21.68 -1.35
N LYS A 104 -1.58 -22.37 -1.00
CA LYS A 104 -2.86 -21.73 -0.65
C LYS A 104 -2.74 -20.92 0.63
N GLN A 105 -2.15 -21.49 1.68
CA GLN A 105 -1.87 -20.78 2.94
C GLN A 105 -0.95 -19.57 2.73
N GLY A 106 0.08 -19.70 1.89
CA GLY A 106 0.98 -18.62 1.52
C GLY A 106 0.25 -17.45 0.87
N LYS A 107 -0.67 -17.72 -0.07
CA LYS A 107 -1.51 -16.68 -0.70
C LYS A 107 -2.43 -15.98 0.29
N GLU A 108 -3.05 -16.72 1.22
CA GLU A 108 -3.89 -16.11 2.25
C GLU A 108 -3.10 -15.18 3.16
N TRP A 109 -1.90 -15.58 3.59
CA TRP A 109 -1.01 -14.73 4.38
C TRP A 109 -0.55 -13.51 3.60
N GLN A 110 -0.18 -13.69 2.33
CA GLN A 110 0.22 -12.61 1.45
C GLN A 110 -0.90 -11.57 1.32
N GLN A 111 -2.14 -12.03 1.13
CA GLN A 111 -3.30 -11.15 1.05
C GLN A 111 -3.54 -10.40 2.36
N LYS A 112 -3.52 -11.08 3.51
CA LYS A 112 -3.68 -10.44 4.83
C LYS A 112 -2.62 -9.36 5.09
N ILE A 113 -1.36 -9.65 4.75
CA ILE A 113 -0.25 -8.70 4.91
C ILE A 113 -0.43 -7.52 3.95
N ALA A 114 -0.81 -7.77 2.69
CA ALA A 114 -1.07 -6.72 1.71
C ALA A 114 -2.23 -5.80 2.14
N ASP A 115 -3.33 -6.36 2.63
CA ASP A 115 -4.47 -5.59 3.14
C ASP A 115 -4.07 -4.73 4.34
N GLN A 116 -3.27 -5.27 5.26
CA GLN A 116 -2.78 -4.51 6.40
C GLN A 116 -1.81 -3.39 5.97
N LYS A 117 -0.94 -3.63 4.98
CA LYS A 117 -0.07 -2.59 4.41
C LYS A 117 -0.89 -1.48 3.74
N ASN A 118 -1.93 -1.83 2.98
CA ASN A 118 -2.86 -0.85 2.40
C ASN A 118 -3.54 0.01 3.47
N GLN A 119 -3.88 -0.59 4.61
CA GLN A 119 -4.43 0.15 5.76
C GLN A 119 -3.40 1.12 6.36
N VAL A 120 -2.13 0.72 6.49
CA VAL A 120 -1.05 1.62 6.91
C VAL A 120 -0.90 2.78 5.94
N ASP A 121 -0.95 2.55 4.63
CA ASP A 121 -0.85 3.59 3.60
C ASP A 121 -2.03 4.57 3.65
N LEU A 122 -3.23 4.06 3.91
CA LEU A 122 -4.42 4.90 4.10
C LEU A 122 -4.26 5.78 5.35
N LEU A 123 -3.91 5.18 6.50
CA LEU A 123 -3.74 5.92 7.75
C LEU A 123 -2.62 6.96 7.67
N THR A 124 -1.53 6.63 6.98
CA THR A 124 -0.41 7.55 6.75
C THR A 124 -0.83 8.74 5.90
N ARG A 125 -1.60 8.51 4.82
CA ARG A 125 -2.16 9.62 4.01
C ARG A 125 -3.11 10.50 4.81
N GLU A 126 -3.94 9.91 5.67
CA GLU A 126 -4.84 10.68 6.55
C GLU A 126 -4.06 11.53 7.57
N LEU A 127 -2.97 11.01 8.13
CA LEU A 127 -2.06 11.78 8.98
C LEU A 127 -1.47 12.96 8.20
N ASP A 128 -0.99 12.75 6.97
CA ASP A 128 -0.42 13.81 6.15
C ASP A 128 -1.45 14.91 5.83
N VAL A 129 -2.69 14.53 5.56
CA VAL A 129 -3.80 15.47 5.37
C VAL A 129 -4.03 16.29 6.64
N LEU A 130 -4.13 15.65 7.82
CA LEU A 130 -4.31 16.35 9.09
C LEU A 130 -3.17 17.33 9.39
N GLN A 131 -1.92 16.91 9.14
CA GLN A 131 -0.76 17.79 9.33
C GLN A 131 -0.78 18.97 8.35
N ARG A 132 -1.15 18.75 7.09
CA ARG A 132 -1.24 19.80 6.08
C ARG A 132 -2.36 20.78 6.41
N GLU A 133 -3.54 20.29 6.77
CA GLU A 133 -4.68 21.12 7.19
C GLU A 133 -4.31 21.99 8.39
N TYR A 134 -3.66 21.42 9.40
CA TYR A 134 -3.18 22.18 10.56
C TYR A 134 -2.21 23.31 10.14
N ARG A 135 -1.24 23.02 9.26
CA ARG A 135 -0.31 24.05 8.75
C ARG A 135 -1.04 25.16 7.98
N LEU A 136 -2.02 24.82 7.15
CA LEU A 136 -2.83 25.79 6.41
C LEU A 136 -3.66 26.66 7.36
N ARG A 137 -4.28 26.06 8.37
CA ARG A 137 -5.09 26.78 9.37
C ARG A 137 -4.22 27.71 10.21
N ALA A 138 -3.05 27.25 10.64
CA ALA A 138 -2.07 28.08 11.33
C ALA A 138 -1.62 29.24 10.45
N ALA A 139 -1.28 28.99 9.18
CA ALA A 139 -0.90 30.05 8.25
C ALA A 139 -2.02 31.09 8.06
N ALA A 140 -3.28 30.66 7.92
CA ALA A 140 -4.42 31.57 7.82
C ALA A 140 -4.62 32.43 9.09
N MET A 141 -4.34 31.87 10.27
CA MET A 141 -4.41 32.61 11.53
C MET A 141 -3.31 33.67 11.68
N TYR A 142 -2.10 33.37 11.20
CA TYR A 142 -0.97 34.30 11.26
C TYR A 142 -0.87 35.24 10.04
N ALA A 143 -1.71 35.06 9.02
CA ALA A 143 -1.74 35.92 7.84
C ALA A 143 -2.23 37.36 8.13
N ASP A 144 -3.05 37.55 9.16
CA ASP A 144 -3.52 38.87 9.61
C ASP A 144 -3.26 39.05 11.11
N ALA A 145 -2.48 40.07 11.46
CA ALA A 145 -2.15 40.42 12.85
C ALA A 145 -3.40 40.72 13.70
N GLY A 146 -4.48 41.24 13.10
CA GLY A 146 -5.75 41.52 13.79
C GLY A 146 -6.64 40.30 13.99
N ASN A 147 -6.44 39.22 13.21
CA ASN A 147 -7.23 38.01 13.31
C ASN A 147 -6.91 37.23 14.59
N ARG A 148 -5.63 37.16 14.97
CA ARG A 148 -5.19 36.49 16.19
C ARG A 148 -5.75 37.13 17.45
N MET A 149 -5.75 38.46 17.56
CA MET A 149 -6.29 39.15 18.75
C MET A 149 -7.79 38.91 18.96
N ARG A 150 -8.57 38.83 17.88
CA ARG A 150 -10.03 38.63 17.95
C ARG A 150 -10.41 37.18 18.21
N ASN A 151 -9.62 36.23 17.72
CA ASN A 151 -9.96 34.80 17.72
C ASN A 151 -9.05 33.94 18.59
N GLN A 152 -8.27 34.52 19.51
CA GLN A 152 -7.25 33.82 20.29
C GLN A 152 -7.77 32.58 21.03
N VAL A 153 -8.86 32.73 21.80
CA VAL A 153 -9.40 31.63 22.62
C VAL A 153 -9.97 30.50 21.77
N ALA A 154 -10.58 30.82 20.63
CA ALA A 154 -11.07 29.82 19.69
C ALA A 154 -9.89 29.07 19.04
N TRP A 155 -8.86 29.81 18.65
CA TRP A 155 -7.65 29.24 18.07
C TRP A 155 -6.93 28.30 19.03
N ASP A 156 -6.73 28.68 20.29
CA ASP A 156 -6.01 27.83 21.26
C ASP A 156 -6.72 26.48 21.47
N LYS A 157 -8.07 26.48 21.44
CA LYS A 157 -8.86 25.25 21.50
C LYS A 157 -8.70 24.40 20.24
N GLU A 158 -8.80 25.01 19.08
CA GLU A 158 -8.64 24.31 17.80
C GLU A 158 -7.22 23.75 17.63
N ASP A 159 -6.21 24.53 18.00
CA ASP A 159 -4.80 24.14 17.99
C ASP A 159 -4.57 22.90 18.86
N ALA A 160 -5.06 22.92 20.10
CA ALA A 160 -4.98 21.77 21.00
C ALA A 160 -5.69 20.53 20.42
N GLN A 161 -6.90 20.71 19.87
CA GLN A 161 -7.67 19.61 19.25
C GLN A 161 -6.95 19.02 18.03
N TYR A 162 -6.41 19.85 17.14
CA TYR A 162 -5.66 19.37 15.98
C TYR A 162 -4.38 18.63 16.39
N LYS A 163 -3.62 19.19 17.33
CA LYS A 163 -2.41 18.53 17.86
C LYS A 163 -2.74 17.18 18.48
N GLN A 164 -3.81 17.10 19.26
CA GLN A 164 -4.28 15.84 19.82
C GLN A 164 -4.65 14.84 18.72
N ARG A 165 -5.47 15.24 17.73
CA ARG A 165 -5.83 14.36 16.60
C ARG A 165 -4.62 13.87 15.82
N ILE A 166 -3.62 14.73 15.60
CA ILE A 166 -2.37 14.34 14.93
C ILE A 166 -1.62 13.31 15.78
N ALA A 167 -1.48 13.52 17.08
CA ALA A 167 -0.80 12.59 17.99
C ALA A 167 -1.54 11.24 18.06
N ASP A 168 -2.87 11.26 18.15
CA ASP A 168 -3.68 10.05 18.16
C ASP A 168 -3.56 9.30 16.83
N LYS A 169 -3.58 10.01 15.69
CA LYS A 169 -3.41 9.39 14.36
C LYS A 169 -2.01 8.82 14.17
N GLN A 170 -0.98 9.50 14.69
CA GLN A 170 0.41 9.01 14.69
C GLN A 170 0.51 7.67 15.42
N LYS A 171 -0.06 7.57 16.63
CA LYS A 171 -0.11 6.30 17.37
C LYS A 171 -0.82 5.21 16.58
N VAL A 172 -1.97 5.52 15.97
CA VAL A 172 -2.71 4.55 15.15
C VAL A 172 -1.90 4.06 13.95
N VAL A 173 -1.12 4.92 13.31
CA VAL A 173 -0.19 4.53 12.23
C VAL A 173 0.92 3.62 12.76
N GLU A 174 1.51 3.94 13.90
CA GLU A 174 2.55 3.12 14.54
C GLU A 174 2.02 1.74 14.94
N ASP A 175 0.86 1.69 15.60
CA ASP A 175 0.18 0.43 15.96
C ASP A 175 -0.16 -0.41 14.71
N ALA A 176 -0.59 0.23 13.62
CA ALA A 176 -0.89 -0.45 12.37
C ALA A 176 0.38 -1.02 11.70
N LYS A 177 1.52 -0.32 11.81
CA LYS A 177 2.82 -0.81 11.35
C LYS A 177 3.28 -2.00 12.19
N GLN A 178 3.16 -1.92 13.51
CA GLN A 178 3.48 -3.05 14.39
C GLN A 178 2.67 -4.29 14.02
N LYS A 179 1.39 -4.14 13.70
CA LYS A 179 0.54 -5.25 13.22
C LYS A 179 1.04 -5.88 11.91
N VAL A 180 1.64 -5.12 11.01
CA VAL A 180 2.26 -5.69 9.79
C VAL A 180 3.43 -6.58 10.18
N GLU A 181 4.30 -6.12 11.08
CA GLU A 181 5.44 -6.91 11.57
C GLU A 181 4.97 -8.18 12.29
N ASP A 182 3.95 -8.07 13.14
CA ASP A 182 3.36 -9.21 13.85
C ASP A 182 2.75 -10.23 12.88
N LEU A 183 2.06 -9.76 11.82
CA LEU A 183 1.51 -10.65 10.78
C LEU A 183 2.60 -11.31 9.96
N GLN A 184 3.69 -10.60 9.64
CA GLN A 184 4.85 -11.18 8.96
C GLN A 184 5.53 -12.23 9.82
N GLU A 185 5.64 -12.01 11.13
CA GLU A 185 6.22 -12.96 12.08
C GLU A 185 5.30 -14.17 12.32
N GLN A 186 3.99 -13.97 12.38
CA GLN A 186 3.02 -15.07 12.43
C GLN A 186 3.06 -15.91 11.15
N ALA A 187 3.10 -15.24 10.00
CA ALA A 187 3.32 -15.90 8.74
C ALA A 187 4.63 -16.69 8.82
N ARG A 188 5.73 -16.12 9.37
CA ARG A 188 7.03 -16.77 9.64
C ARG A 188 6.90 -18.11 10.34
N LYS A 189 6.20 -18.09 11.47
CA LYS A 189 5.94 -19.27 12.29
C LYS A 189 5.06 -20.31 11.59
N SER A 190 4.21 -19.89 10.66
CA SER A 190 3.37 -20.80 9.85
C SER A 190 4.06 -21.44 8.64
N GLY A 191 5.36 -21.20 8.43
CA GLY A 191 6.15 -21.93 7.41
C GLY A 191 6.04 -21.41 5.97
N VAL A 192 5.31 -20.33 5.74
CA VAL A 192 5.35 -19.55 4.48
C VAL A 192 6.83 -19.17 4.08
N PRO A 193 7.17 -18.96 2.82
CA PRO A 193 8.51 -18.47 2.46
C PRO A 193 8.60 -16.93 2.52
N ALA A 194 9.82 -16.37 2.66
CA ALA A 194 10.02 -14.92 2.85
C ALA A 194 9.48 -14.09 1.67
N ASN A 195 9.67 -14.58 0.44
CA ASN A 195 9.16 -13.98 -0.80
C ASN A 195 7.63 -13.84 -0.87
N MET A 196 6.87 -14.53 -0.01
CA MET A 196 5.41 -14.42 0.07
C MET A 196 4.92 -13.52 1.22
N ARG A 197 5.83 -12.98 2.05
CA ARG A 197 5.50 -12.14 3.22
C ARG A 197 6.02 -10.71 3.13
N GLU A 198 7.05 -10.49 2.33
CA GLU A 198 7.68 -9.18 2.08
C GLU A 198 7.03 -8.47 0.89
#